data_AF-A0CE00-F1
#
_entry.id   AF-A0CE00-F1
#
_cell.length_a   1.000
_cell.length_b   1.000
_cell.length_c   1.000
_cell.angle_alpha   90.00
_cell.angle_beta   90.00
_cell.angle_gamma   90.00
#
_symmetry.space_group_name_H-M   'P 1'
#
loop_
_entity.id
_entity.type
_entity.pdbx_description
1 polymer ?
#
loop_
_entity_poly.entity_id
_entity_poly.type
_entity_poly.pdbx_seq_one_letter_code
_entity_poly.pdbx_strand_id
1 'polypeptide(L)'
;MSAGFNEELINCPAGCGRKFNKDSLIIHYKICKDVFQQKRCVFNSQLKRVGYDYFIGNKKNLPQFSSPKSIKMKTENAQIKTPQITSKYLQVISTKRFCKGCLRDFDIKIADDHIQKCTQKLPKINGLPKLNDIY
;
A
#
# COMPACT_ATOMS: atom_id res chain seq x y z
N MET A 1 45.31 11.03 -12.56
CA MET A 1 44.70 10.13 -13.57
C MET A 1 44.24 8.89 -12.84
N SER A 2 42.99 8.86 -12.38
CA SER A 2 42.40 7.70 -11.70
C SER A 2 42.00 6.66 -12.74
N ALA A 3 42.77 5.58 -12.83
CA ALA A 3 42.42 4.41 -13.61
C ALA A 3 41.13 3.80 -13.04
N GLY A 4 40.01 4.02 -13.72
CA GLY A 4 38.76 3.36 -13.41
C GLY A 4 38.90 1.88 -13.76
N PHE A 5 38.85 1.02 -12.75
CA PHE A 5 38.68 -0.41 -12.94
C PHE A 5 37.32 -0.64 -13.60
N ASN A 6 37.32 -0.85 -14.91
CA ASN A 6 36.13 -1.25 -15.65
C ASN A 6 35.87 -2.73 -15.33
N GLU A 7 35.18 -3.00 -14.23
CA GLU A 7 34.64 -4.33 -13.98
C GLU A 7 33.69 -4.69 -15.13
N GLU A 8 33.93 -5.83 -15.77
CA GLU A 8 33.13 -6.31 -16.90
C GLU A 8 31.70 -6.60 -16.43
N LEU A 9 30.79 -5.68 -16.71
CA LEU A 9 29.37 -5.79 -16.41
C LEU A 9 28.70 -6.76 -17.40
N ILE A 10 28.19 -7.86 -16.87
CA ILE A 10 27.55 -8.93 -17.64
C ILE A 10 26.05 -8.64 -17.77
N ASN A 11 25.50 -8.80 -18.98
CA ASN A 11 24.07 -8.65 -19.23
C ASN A 11 23.26 -9.78 -18.54
N CYS A 12 22.08 -9.45 -18.01
CA CYS A 12 21.18 -10.47 -17.48
C CYS A 12 20.69 -11.44 -18.58
N PRO A 13 20.91 -12.76 -18.44
CA PRO A 13 20.52 -13.75 -19.45
C PRO A 13 19.00 -13.93 -19.55
N ALA A 14 18.25 -13.52 -18.52
CA ALA A 14 16.78 -13.50 -18.57
C ALA A 14 16.23 -12.34 -19.43
N GLY A 15 17.05 -11.52 -20.09
CA GLY A 15 16.57 -10.54 -21.05
C GLY A 15 15.87 -9.30 -20.45
N CYS A 16 16.12 -8.96 -19.19
CA CYS A 16 15.57 -7.74 -18.58
C CYS A 16 16.33 -6.45 -18.96
N GLY A 17 17.43 -6.58 -19.71
CA GLY A 17 18.22 -5.45 -20.22
C GLY A 17 19.18 -4.81 -19.23
N ARG A 18 19.31 -5.31 -17.99
CA ARG A 18 20.21 -4.77 -16.97
C ARG A 18 21.56 -5.51 -16.96
N LYS A 19 22.65 -4.80 -16.60
CA LYS A 19 24.00 -5.36 -16.48
C LYS A 19 24.48 -5.37 -15.03
N PHE A 20 25.23 -6.39 -14.64
CA PHE A 20 25.67 -6.61 -13.27
C PHE A 20 27.07 -7.20 -13.19
N ASN A 21 27.75 -7.01 -12.05
CA ASN A 21 28.92 -7.77 -11.67
C ASN A 21 28.55 -9.24 -11.41
N LYS A 22 29.52 -10.15 -11.48
CA LYS A 22 29.32 -11.60 -11.36
C LYS A 22 28.50 -11.98 -10.12
N ASP A 23 28.83 -11.43 -8.96
CA ASP A 23 28.15 -11.77 -7.69
C ASP A 23 26.70 -11.25 -7.65
N SER A 24 26.49 -10.01 -8.11
CA SER A 24 25.17 -9.40 -8.16
C SER A 24 24.27 -10.05 -9.21
N LEU A 25 24.85 -10.56 -10.31
CA LEU A 25 24.11 -11.25 -11.37
C LEU A 25 23.40 -12.50 -10.85
N ILE A 26 24.03 -13.25 -9.93
CA ILE A 26 23.47 -14.49 -9.37
C ILE A 26 22.18 -14.18 -8.58
N ILE A 27 22.22 -13.14 -7.76
CA ILE A 27 21.06 -12.70 -6.96
C ILE A 27 19.99 -12.13 -7.89
N HIS A 28 20.41 -11.26 -8.81
CA HIS A 28 19.52 -10.64 -9.78
C HIS A 28 18.78 -11.68 -10.62
N TYR A 29 19.47 -12.68 -11.15
CA TYR A 29 18.89 -13.68 -12.05
C TYR A 29 17.71 -14.42 -11.40
N LYS A 30 17.84 -14.81 -10.12
CA LYS A 30 16.77 -15.48 -9.36
C LYS A 30 15.51 -14.62 -9.31
N ILE A 31 15.64 -13.36 -8.88
CA ILE A 31 14.52 -12.42 -8.74
C ILE A 31 13.97 -12.02 -10.11
N CYS A 32 14.85 -11.82 -11.09
CA CYS A 32 14.48 -11.37 -12.42
C CYS A 32 13.55 -12.34 -13.11
N LYS A 33 13.81 -13.65 -12.96
CA LYS A 33 12.95 -14.70 -13.50
C LYS A 33 11.53 -14.64 -12.90
N ASP A 34 11.42 -14.37 -11.61
CA ASP A 34 10.11 -14.34 -10.96
C ASP A 34 9.33 -13.06 -11.28
N VAL A 35 10.01 -11.91 -11.36
CA VAL A 35 9.33 -10.61 -11.52
C VAL A 35 9.07 -10.23 -12.98
N PHE A 36 10.02 -10.52 -13.87
CA PHE A 36 9.98 -10.03 -15.25
C PHE A 36 9.60 -11.10 -16.28
N GLN A 37 9.88 -12.38 -16.01
CA GLN A 37 9.51 -13.47 -16.93
C GLN A 37 8.13 -14.06 -16.63
N GLN A 38 7.54 -13.76 -15.46
CA GLN A 38 6.16 -14.16 -15.18
C GLN A 38 5.17 -13.16 -15.80
N LYS A 39 4.24 -13.68 -16.60
CA LYS A 39 3.10 -12.89 -17.09
C LYS A 39 2.25 -12.47 -15.90
N ARG A 40 2.23 -11.18 -15.59
CA ARG A 40 1.36 -10.63 -14.54
C ARG A 40 -0.10 -10.92 -14.87
N CYS A 41 -0.89 -11.25 -13.85
CA CYS A 41 -2.34 -11.33 -14.00
C CYS A 41 -2.89 -9.97 -14.44
N VAL A 42 -3.86 -9.98 -15.36
CA VAL A 42 -4.50 -8.75 -15.83
C VAL A 42 -5.20 -8.08 -14.65
N PHE A 43 -4.82 -6.84 -14.36
CA PHE A 43 -5.44 -6.06 -13.30
C PHE A 43 -6.82 -5.60 -13.76
N ASN A 44 -7.88 -6.18 -13.18
CA ASN A 44 -9.25 -5.75 -13.46
C ASN A 44 -9.64 -4.60 -12.53
N SER A 45 -9.64 -3.37 -13.06
CA SER A 45 -9.96 -2.15 -12.29
C SER A 45 -11.41 -2.13 -11.79
N GLN A 46 -12.34 -2.77 -12.51
CA GLN A 46 -13.75 -2.82 -12.13
C GLN A 46 -13.95 -3.67 -10.87
N LEU A 47 -13.30 -4.84 -10.81
CA LEU A 47 -13.32 -5.69 -9.60
C LEU A 47 -12.62 -5.06 -8.40
N LYS A 48 -11.71 -4.10 -8.61
CA LYS A 48 -11.10 -3.37 -7.49
C LYS A 48 -11.94 -2.21 -6.98
N ARG A 49 -12.93 -1.75 -7.75
CA ARG A 49 -13.87 -0.71 -7.34
C ARG A 49 -15.09 -1.24 -6.59
N VAL A 50 -15.45 -2.52 -6.77
CA VAL A 50 -16.58 -3.11 -6.05
C VAL A 50 -16.24 -3.35 -4.58
N GLY A 51 -17.17 -2.99 -3.69
CA GLY A 51 -17.03 -3.19 -2.25
C GLY A 51 -17.10 -4.66 -1.84
N TYR A 52 -16.81 -4.92 -0.56
CA TYR A 52 -16.78 -6.27 0.03
C TYR A 52 -18.08 -7.06 -0.23
N ASP A 53 -19.22 -6.39 -0.21
CA ASP A 53 -20.55 -6.99 -0.35
C ASP A 53 -20.75 -7.68 -1.71
N TYR A 54 -20.14 -7.15 -2.78
CA TYR A 54 -20.18 -7.76 -4.11
C TYR A 54 -19.54 -9.16 -4.14
N PHE A 55 -18.50 -9.37 -3.34
CA PHE A 55 -17.78 -10.65 -3.29
C PHE A 55 -18.53 -11.74 -2.52
N ILE A 56 -19.35 -11.35 -1.53
CA ILE A 56 -20.15 -12.30 -0.75
C ILE A 56 -21.29 -12.88 -1.59
N GLY A 57 -21.94 -12.04 -2.40
CA GLY A 57 -23.07 -12.45 -3.25
C GLY A 57 -22.69 -13.23 -4.52
N ASN A 58 -21.49 -13.02 -5.07
CA ASN A 58 -21.11 -13.52 -6.40
C ASN A 58 -19.90 -14.48 -6.41
N LYS A 59 -19.68 -15.26 -5.33
CA LYS A 59 -18.57 -16.24 -5.24
C LYS A 59 -18.47 -17.21 -6.44
N LYS A 60 -19.57 -17.46 -7.16
CA LYS A 60 -19.68 -18.39 -8.28
C LYS A 60 -19.28 -17.80 -9.65
N ASN A 61 -19.25 -16.46 -9.76
CA ASN A 61 -18.98 -15.72 -11.00
C ASN A 61 -17.67 -14.92 -10.93
N LEU A 62 -16.81 -15.19 -9.95
CA LEU A 62 -15.49 -14.56 -9.91
C LEU A 62 -14.67 -15.06 -11.12
N PRO A 63 -14.08 -14.17 -11.93
CA PRO A 63 -13.17 -14.59 -12.97
C PRO A 63 -12.04 -15.38 -12.33
N GLN A 64 -11.83 -16.58 -12.87
CA GLN A 64 -10.92 -17.58 -12.34
C GLN A 64 -9.48 -17.09 -12.57
N PHE A 65 -8.98 -16.26 -11.67
CA PHE A 65 -7.56 -15.92 -11.66
C PHE A 65 -6.81 -17.17 -11.22
N SER A 66 -6.11 -17.81 -12.16
CA SER A 66 -5.11 -18.81 -11.80
C SER A 66 -4.08 -18.10 -10.92
N SER A 67 -4.08 -18.40 -9.63
CA SER A 67 -3.02 -17.97 -8.73
C SER A 67 -1.68 -18.49 -9.27
N PRO A 68 -0.59 -17.73 -9.14
CA PRO A 68 0.74 -18.29 -9.32
C PRO A 68 0.84 -19.54 -8.46
N LYS A 69 1.35 -20.65 -9.03
CA LYS A 69 1.51 -21.94 -8.32
C LYS A 69 2.15 -21.68 -6.97
N SER A 70 1.38 -21.90 -5.91
CA SER A 70 1.88 -21.82 -4.54
C SER A 70 3.02 -22.80 -4.39
N ILE A 71 4.22 -22.29 -4.09
CA ILE A 71 5.28 -23.12 -3.53
C ILE A 71 4.72 -23.58 -2.18
N LYS A 72 4.53 -24.90 -2.02
CA LYS A 72 4.07 -25.51 -0.77
C LYS A 72 5.09 -25.20 0.32
N MET A 73 4.83 -24.18 1.14
CA MET A 73 5.54 -24.02 2.40
C MET A 73 5.11 -25.20 3.29
N LYS A 74 6.09 -26.00 3.75
CA LYS A 74 5.85 -27.07 4.71
C LYS A 74 5.30 -26.44 5.98
N THR A 75 4.10 -26.85 6.35
CA THR A 75 3.44 -26.44 7.58
C THR A 75 4.03 -27.25 8.73
N GLU A 76 5.05 -26.71 9.38
CA GLU A 76 5.40 -27.15 10.72
C GLU A 76 4.49 -26.43 11.70
N ASN A 77 3.83 -27.21 12.57
CA ASN A 77 2.86 -26.77 13.57
C ASN A 77 3.49 -25.80 14.56
N ALA A 78 3.56 -24.52 14.22
CA ALA A 78 3.80 -23.47 15.18
C ALA A 78 2.47 -23.17 15.90
N GLN A 79 2.37 -23.57 17.16
CA GLN A 79 1.31 -23.11 18.06
C GLN A 79 1.30 -21.58 18.02
N ILE A 80 0.27 -21.02 17.38
CA ILE A 80 0.04 -19.58 17.33
C ILE A 80 -0.31 -19.15 18.76
N LYS A 81 0.71 -18.78 19.54
CA LYS A 81 0.51 -17.99 20.75
C LYS A 81 -0.03 -16.65 20.26
N THR A 82 -1.32 -16.40 20.44
CA THR A 82 -1.90 -15.08 20.24
C THR A 82 -1.06 -14.08 21.04
N PRO A 83 -0.45 -13.07 20.42
CA PRO A 83 0.25 -12.05 21.17
C PRO A 83 -0.79 -11.35 22.03
N GLN A 84 -0.66 -11.51 23.35
CA GLN A 84 -1.42 -10.73 24.32
C GLN A 84 -1.18 -9.27 23.97
N ILE A 85 -2.21 -8.60 23.44
CA ILE A 85 -2.15 -7.22 22.97
C ILE A 85 -1.82 -6.36 24.18
N THR A 86 -0.53 -6.09 24.39
CA THR A 86 -0.08 -5.26 25.50
C THR A 86 -0.59 -3.84 25.27
N SER A 87 -1.09 -3.26 26.36
CA SER A 87 -1.85 -2.03 26.52
C SER A 87 -1.13 -0.73 26.10
N LYS A 88 -0.26 -0.76 25.08
CA LYS A 88 0.39 0.42 24.50
C LYS A 88 -0.27 0.88 23.19
N TYR A 89 -0.90 -0.02 22.44
CA TYR A 89 -1.49 0.32 21.14
C TYR A 89 -2.90 0.93 21.23
N LEU A 90 -3.68 0.63 22.28
CA LEU A 90 -4.99 1.29 22.48
C LEU A 90 -4.85 2.78 22.86
N GLN A 91 -3.72 3.20 23.44
CA GLN A 91 -3.46 4.60 23.79
C GLN A 91 -3.18 5.48 22.56
N VAL A 92 -2.94 4.88 21.39
CA VAL A 92 -2.65 5.57 20.12
C VAL A 92 -3.93 5.98 19.37
N ILE A 93 -5.10 5.47 19.77
CA ILE A 93 -6.39 5.87 19.20
C ILE A 93 -6.76 7.32 19.60
N SER A 94 -6.11 7.86 20.65
CA SER A 94 -6.40 9.16 21.25
C SER A 94 -5.64 10.35 20.64
N THR A 95 -4.58 10.14 19.84
CA THR A 95 -3.63 11.22 19.52
C THR A 95 -3.82 11.90 18.17
N LYS A 96 -4.86 11.55 17.40
CA LYS A 96 -5.16 12.19 16.10
C LYS A 96 -6.47 12.97 16.13
N ARG A 97 -6.48 14.13 15.48
CA ARG A 97 -7.63 15.03 15.39
C ARG A 97 -7.89 15.37 13.91
N PHE A 98 -9.14 15.20 13.50
CA PHE A 98 -9.60 15.40 12.13
C PHE A 98 -9.94 16.87 11.85
N CYS A 99 -9.49 17.41 10.73
CA CYS A 99 -9.83 18.76 10.29
C CYS A 99 -11.02 18.76 9.33
N LYS A 100 -12.13 19.42 9.71
CA LYS A 100 -13.34 19.54 8.88
C LYS A 100 -13.17 20.43 7.63
N GLY A 101 -12.12 21.25 7.57
CA GLY A 101 -11.85 22.13 6.42
C GLY A 101 -11.14 21.44 5.27
N CYS A 102 -10.15 20.57 5.55
CA CYS A 102 -9.36 19.87 4.53
C CYS A 102 -9.51 18.35 4.52
N LEU A 103 -10.33 17.80 5.42
CA LEU A 103 -10.66 16.38 5.55
C LEU A 103 -9.44 15.47 5.77
N ARG A 104 -8.44 15.96 6.52
CA ARG A 104 -7.22 15.20 6.87
C ARG A 104 -7.09 15.04 8.39
N ASP A 105 -6.39 13.99 8.78
CA ASP A 105 -6.02 13.72 10.17
C ASP A 105 -4.63 14.26 10.49
N PHE A 106 -4.53 14.91 11.64
CA PHE A 106 -3.28 15.45 12.17
C PHE A 106 -3.04 14.92 13.58
N ASP A 107 -1.77 14.86 13.99
CA ASP A 107 -1.45 14.64 15.40
C ASP A 107 -2.01 15.79 16.24
N ILE A 108 -2.57 15.49 17.41
CA ILE A 108 -3.30 16.44 18.26
C ILE A 108 -2.48 17.69 18.57
N LYS A 109 -1.15 17.56 18.67
CA LYS A 109 -0.20 18.65 18.92
C LYS A 109 -0.12 19.67 17.78
N ILE A 110 -0.39 19.23 16.55
CA ILE A 110 -0.29 20.04 15.32
C ILE A 110 -1.69 20.40 14.80
N ALA A 111 -2.70 19.63 15.19
CA ALA A 111 -4.07 19.79 14.71
C ALA A 111 -4.65 21.16 15.00
N ASP A 112 -4.38 21.77 16.15
CA ASP A 112 -4.94 23.09 16.50
C ASP A 112 -4.35 24.21 15.64
N ASP A 113 -3.01 24.26 15.46
CA ASP A 113 -2.36 25.20 14.55
C ASP A 113 -2.83 25.01 13.10
N HIS A 114 -3.01 23.74 12.69
CA HIS A 114 -3.57 23.41 11.39
C HIS A 114 -5.01 23.92 11.24
N ILE A 115 -5.92 23.66 12.20
CA ILE A 115 -7.33 24.06 12.13
C ILE A 115 -7.46 25.59 12.07
N GLN A 116 -6.65 26.31 12.86
CA GLN A 116 -6.61 27.77 12.83
C GLN A 116 -6.21 28.30 11.45
N LYS A 117 -5.14 27.76 10.85
CA LYS A 117 -4.67 28.19 9.52
C LYS A 117 -5.55 27.67 8.38
N CYS A 118 -6.22 26.53 8.56
CA CYS A 118 -7.05 25.89 7.53
C CYS A 118 -8.38 26.61 7.36
N THR A 119 -9.02 27.04 8.46
CA THR A 119 -10.30 27.78 8.42
C THR A 119 -10.15 29.17 7.80
N GLN A 120 -8.97 29.77 7.89
CA GLN A 120 -8.64 31.05 7.24
C GLN A 120 -8.49 30.96 5.72
N LYS A 121 -8.34 29.75 5.15
CA LYS A 121 -8.16 29.52 3.71
C LYS A 121 -9.44 29.08 3.00
N LEU A 122 -10.57 28.96 3.70
CA LEU A 122 -11.85 28.65 3.06
C LEU A 122 -12.41 29.90 2.39
N PRO A 123 -12.88 29.83 1.13
CA PRO A 123 -13.70 30.90 0.58
C PRO A 123 -14.95 31.02 1.44
N LYS A 124 -15.29 32.24 1.87
CA LYS A 124 -16.57 32.52 2.54
C LYS A 124 -17.69 32.14 1.56
N ILE A 125 -18.27 30.96 1.73
CA ILE A 125 -19.54 30.62 1.09
C ILE A 125 -20.62 31.47 1.76
N ASN A 126 -20.89 32.64 1.17
CA ASN A 126 -22.06 33.43 1.49
C ASN A 126 -23.29 32.62 1.05
N GLY A 127 -23.99 32.01 2.00
CA GLY A 127 -25.34 31.45 1.75
C GLY A 127 -25.59 30.01 2.20
N LEU A 128 -25.22 29.62 3.42
CA LEU A 128 -25.94 28.53 4.09
C LEU A 128 -27.00 29.12 5.02
N PRO A 129 -28.28 28.73 4.90
CA PRO A 129 -29.30 29.15 5.86
C PRO A 129 -28.95 28.60 7.25
N LYS A 130 -29.15 29.44 8.28
CA LYS A 130 -28.90 29.10 9.67
C LYS A 130 -29.85 27.98 10.08
N LEU A 131 -29.31 26.99 10.78
CA LEU A 131 -30.01 25.77 11.25
C LEU A 131 -30.97 26.04 12.43
N ASN A 132 -31.59 27.23 12.48
CA ASN A 132 -32.48 27.65 13.57
C ASN A 132 -33.90 28.02 13.11
N ASP A 133 -34.28 27.76 11.85
CA ASP A 133 -35.63 28.08 11.34
C ASP A 133 -36.53 26.83 11.17
N ILE A 134 -36.24 25.75 11.89
CA ILE A 134 -37.15 24.61 12.03
C ILE A 134 -37.37 24.36 13.52
N TYR A 135 -38.26 25.16 14.10
CA TYR A 135 -39.38 24.82 15.00
C TYR A 135 -39.93 26.09 15.64
#